data_AF-B9TBB9-F1
#
_entry.id   AF-B9TBB9-F1
#
_cell.length_a   1.000
_cell.length_b   1.000
_cell.length_c   1.000
_cell.angle_alpha   90.00
_cell.angle_beta   90.00
_cell.angle_gamma   90.00
#
_symmetry.space_group_name_H-M   'P 1'
#
loop_
_entity.id
_entity.type
_entity.pdbx_description
1 polymer ?
#
loop_
_entity_poly.entity_id
_entity_poly.type
_entity_poly.pdbx_seq_one_letter_code
_entity_poly.pdbx_strand_id
1 'polypeptide(L)' 'MSTTFKVIEGDLLKEYKSFKFVVQATPKGKGSIVHWTLVYEKLNANIPEPTSMLEFAVDVTKDIDAHLAQA' A
#
# COMPACT_ATOMS: atom_id res chain seq x y z
N MET A 1 -6.96 -6.28 11.73
CA MET A 1 -7.51 -6.71 10.42
C MET A 1 -6.41 -6.64 9.39
N SER A 2 -6.34 -7.57 8.44
CA SER A 2 -5.35 -7.56 7.35
C SER A 2 -6.04 -7.79 6.01
N THR A 3 -5.67 -7.02 5.00
CA THR A 3 -6.20 -7.11 3.63
C THR A 3 -5.03 -7.04 2.64
N THR A 4 -5.06 -7.89 1.61
CA THR A 4 -4.04 -7.91 0.56
C THR A 4 -4.66 -7.49 -0.77
N PHE A 5 -4.09 -6.47 -1.39
CA PHE A 5 -4.46 -5.97 -2.71
C PHE A 5 -3.42 -6.45 -3.72
N LYS A 6 -3.84 -7.29 -4.66
CA LYS A 6 -3.00 -7.70 -5.79
C LYS A 6 -3.23 -6.74 -6.95
N VAL A 7 -2.16 -6.17 -7.49
CA VAL A 7 -2.23 -5.38 -8.72
C VAL A 7 -2.43 -6.35 -9.89
N ILE A 8 -3.48 -6.12 -10.68
CA ILE A 8 -3.85 -6.99 -11.82
C ILE A 8 -3.51 -6.37 -13.16
N GLU A 9 -3.43 -5.03 -13.25
CA GLU A 9 -3.10 -4.27 -14.44
C GLU A 9 -2.59 -2.86 -14.06
N GLY A 10 -2.12 -2.09 -15.06
CA GLY A 10 -1.68 -0.70 -14.91
C GLY A 10 -0.16 -0.51 -14.92
N ASP A 11 0.27 0.73 -14.68
CA ASP A 11 1.66 1.15 -14.88
C ASP A 11 2.66 0.45 -13.95
N LEU A 12 2.25 0.07 -12.74
CA LEU A 12 3.07 -0.73 -11.85
C LEU A 12 3.53 -2.05 -12.49
N LEU A 13 2.69 -2.68 -13.32
CA LEU A 13 3.05 -3.95 -13.98
C LEU A 13 3.94 -3.76 -15.21
N LYS A 14 4.22 -2.51 -15.62
CA LYS A 14 5.22 -2.19 -16.66
C LYS A 14 6.65 -2.20 -16.11
N GLU A 15 6.81 -2.05 -14.80
CA GLU A 15 8.12 -2.00 -14.12
C GLU A 15 8.35 -3.20 -13.20
N TYR A 16 7.27 -3.73 -12.60
CA TYR A 16 7.30 -4.84 -11.66
C TYR A 16 6.51 -6.04 -12.24
N LYS A 17 7.13 -7.23 -12.25
CA LYS A 17 6.49 -8.48 -12.70
C LYS A 17 5.30 -8.85 -11.83
N SER A 18 5.37 -8.54 -10.53
CA SER A 18 4.25 -8.65 -9.62
C SER A 18 4.32 -7.54 -8.58
N PHE A 19 3.16 -7.07 -8.13
CA PHE A 19 3.06 -6.07 -7.10
C PHE A 19 1.83 -6.34 -6.23
N LYS A 20 2.01 -6.30 -4.92
CA LYS A 20 0.93 -6.43 -3.93
C LYS A 20 1.13 -5.43 -2.80
N PHE A 21 0.03 -4.90 -2.30
CA PHE A 21 -0.02 -4.15 -1.06
C PHE A 21 -0.67 -5.01 0.02
N VAL A 22 -0.03 -5.14 1.18
CA VAL A 22 -0.64 -5.72 2.37
C VAL A 22 -0.89 -4.59 3.36
N VAL A 23 -2.14 -4.43 3.77
CA VAL A 23 -2.60 -3.39 4.70
C VAL A 23 -3.05 -4.08 5.97
N GLN A 24 -2.36 -3.83 7.07
CA GLN A 24 -2.68 -4.41 8.37
C GLN A 24 -2.98 -3.32 9.40
N ALA A 25 -4.23 -3.24 9.81
CA ALA A 25 -4.69 -2.37 10.89
C ALA A 25 -4.65 -3.11 12.24
N THR A 26 -3.91 -2.55 13.19
CA THR A 26 -3.80 -3.03 14.57
C THR A 26 -4.38 -1.96 15.51
N PRO A 27 -5.41 -2.27 16.32
CA PRO A 27 -5.98 -1.31 17.26
C PRO A 27 -4.92 -0.75 18.23
N LYS A 28 -4.97 0.57 18.48
CA LYS A 28 -4.11 1.24 19.45
C LYS A 28 -4.83 2.43 20.09
N GLY A 29 -5.35 2.23 21.30
CA GLY A 29 -6.07 3.27 22.05
C GLY A 29 -7.29 3.78 21.27
N LYS A 30 -7.40 5.11 21.12
CA LYS A 30 -8.40 5.75 20.26
C LYS A 30 -7.89 5.76 18.81
N GLY A 31 -7.97 4.62 18.13
CA GLY A 31 -7.57 4.48 16.72
C GLY A 31 -6.85 3.17 16.42
N SER A 32 -6.17 3.12 15.28
CA SER A 32 -5.38 1.97 14.84
C SER A 32 -4.05 2.43 14.25
N ILE A 33 -3.01 1.58 14.34
CA ILE A 33 -1.81 1.71 13.51
C ILE A 33 -2.02 0.88 12.25
N VAL A 34 -1.83 1.49 11.09
CA VAL A 34 -1.84 0.81 9.80
C VAL A 34 -0.40 0.51 9.37
N HIS A 35 -0.11 -0.76 9.13
CA HIS A 35 1.15 -1.21 8.53
C HIS A 35 0.92 -1.50 7.06
N TRP A 36 1.66 -0.79 6.20
CA TRP A 36 1.72 -1.05 4.77
C TRP A 36 2.96 -1.86 4.45
N THR A 37 2.77 -2.99 3.77
CA THR A 37 3.86 -3.80 3.23
C THR A 37 3.71 -3.90 1.72
N LEU A 38 4.74 -3.46 1.00
CA LEU A 38 4.83 -3.58 -0.44
C LEU A 38 5.60 -4.86 -0.76
N VAL A 39 4.97 -5.78 -1.48
CA VAL A 39 5.58 -7.04 -1.92
C VAL A 39 5.64 -7.03 -3.44
N TYR A 40 6.83 -7.00 -4.01
CA TYR A 40 7.03 -6.82 -5.44
C TYR A 40 8.20 -7.63 -5.98
N GLU A 41 8.14 -7.91 -7.28
CA GLU A 41 9.22 -8.51 -8.06
C GLU A 41 9.55 -7.52 -9.19
N LYS A 42 10.76 -6.97 -9.22
CA LYS A 42 11.21 -6.08 -10.30
C LYS A 42 11.38 -6.86 -11.61
N LEU A 43 11.11 -6.22 -12.75
CA LEU A 43 11.39 -6.86 -14.05
C LEU A 43 12.89 -7.04 -14.31
N ASN A 44 13.73 -6.15 -13.75
CA ASN A 44 15.19 -6.25 -13.78
C ASN A 44 15.81 -5.41 -12.64
N ALA A 45 17.11 -5.56 -12.41
CA ALA A 45 17.81 -4.92 -11.30
C ALA A 45 17.88 -3.37 -11.37
N ASN A 46 17.65 -2.78 -12.55
CA ASN A 46 17.74 -1.32 -12.74
C ASN A 46 16.44 -0.60 -12.37
N ILE A 47 15.35 -1.33 -12.15
CA ILE A 47 14.08 -0.75 -11.70
C ILE A 47 14.27 -0.20 -10.27
N PRO A 48 13.87 1.05 -9.99
CA PRO A 48 14.02 1.63 -8.66
C PRO A 48 13.14 0.93 -7.61
N GLU A 49 13.44 1.17 -6.34
CA GLU A 49 12.51 0.80 -5.28
C GLU A 49 11.22 1.65 -5.36
N PRO A 50 10.05 1.09 -5.03
CA PRO A 50 8.76 1.77 -5.14
C PRO A 50 8.54 2.75 -3.98
N THR A 51 9.51 3.61 -3.66
CA THR A 51 9.43 4.55 -2.53
C THR A 51 8.29 5.55 -2.68
N SER A 52 7.97 5.97 -3.91
CA SER A 52 6.79 6.81 -4.21
C SER A 52 5.47 6.13 -3.81
N MET A 53 5.40 4.80 -3.84
CA MET A 53 4.22 4.05 -3.41
C MET A 53 4.04 4.07 -1.89
N LEU A 54 5.10 4.36 -1.11
CA LEU A 54 4.97 4.59 0.33
C LEU A 54 4.32 5.94 0.63
N GLU A 55 4.64 6.98 -0.14
CA GLU A 55 3.97 8.29 -0.03
C GLU A 55 2.49 8.16 -0.40
N PHE A 56 2.18 7.47 -1.50
CA PHE A 56 0.81 7.14 -1.88
C PHE A 56 0.06 6.39 -0.76
N ALA A 57 0.69 5.40 -0.13
CA ALA A 57 0.09 4.67 0.99
C ALA A 57 -0.23 5.58 2.19
N VAL A 58 0.60 6.58 2.46
CA VAL A 58 0.33 7.60 3.49
C VAL A 58 -0.89 8.43 3.13
N ASP A 59 -1.00 8.90 1.89
CA ASP A 59 -2.13 9.74 1.47
C ASP A 59 -3.45 8.97 1.45
N VAL A 60 -3.45 7.74 0.92
CA VAL A 60 -4.62 6.84 1.01
C VAL A 60 -5.03 6.59 2.46
N THR A 61 -4.06 6.43 3.38
CA THR A 61 -4.38 6.22 4.80
C THR A 61 -5.08 7.45 5.40
N LYS A 62 -4.66 8.68 5.04
CA LYS A 62 -5.32 9.91 5.48
C LYS A 62 -6.74 10.01 4.92
N ASP A 63 -6.93 9.68 3.65
CA ASP A 63 -8.25 9.72 3.01
C ASP A 63 -9.23 8.73 3.65
N ILE A 64 -8.75 7.51 3.94
CA ILE A 64 -9.54 6.50 4.67
C ILE A 64 -9.88 7.00 6.07
N ASP A 65 -8.92 7.55 6.81
CA ASP A 65 -9.16 8.09 8.16
C ASP A 65 -10.20 9.22 8.14
N ALA A 66 -10.06 10.17 7.20
CA ALA A 66 -11.01 11.26 7.02
C ALA A 66 -12.42 10.77 6.66
N HIS A 67 -12.52 9.75 5.80
CA HIS A 67 -13.81 9.14 5.43
C HIS A 67 -14.46 8.43 6.61
N LEU A 68 -13.69 7.66 7.39
CA LEU A 68 -14.19 6.95 8.57
C LEU A 68 -14.54 7.89 9.72
N ALA A 69 -13.85 9.02 9.86
CA ALA A 69 -14.17 10.04 10.86
C ALA A 69 -15.44 10.84 10.55
N GLN A 70 -15.90 10.82 9.29
CA GLN A 70 -17.18 11.41 8.87
C GLN A 70 -18.37 10.44 8.99
N ALA A 71 -18.11 9.16 9.26
CA ALA A 71 -19.10 8.10 9.33
C ALA A 71 -19.65 7.86 10.75
#